data_AF-A0A520ECP8-F1
#
_entry.id   AF-A0A520ECP8-F1
#
_cell.length_a   1.000
_cell.length_b   1.000
_cell.length_c   1.000
_cell.angle_alpha   90.00
_cell.angle_beta   90.00
_cell.angle_gamma   90.00
#
_symmetry.space_group_name_H-M   'P 1'
#
loop_
_entity.id
_entity.type
_entity.pdbx_description
1 polymer ?
#
loop_
_entity_poly.entity_id
_entity_poly.type
_entity_poly.pdbx_seq_one_letter_code
_entity_poly.pdbx_strand_id
1 'polypeptide(L)' 'MTAPRIVIVPGWRDSGPGHWQSLWEERMPNAARVAQDDWVTPSRNAWVGTLTRMVLQDDQPVVIAAHSLG' A
#
# COMPACT_ATOMS: atom_id res chain seq x y z
N MET A 1 -0.85 11.80 20.58
CA MET A 1 -1.59 11.20 19.45
C MET A 1 -0.61 10.31 18.70
N THR A 2 -0.97 9.04 18.47
CA THR A 2 -0.17 8.13 17.63
C THR A 2 -0.21 8.61 16.19
N ALA A 3 0.92 8.55 15.48
CA ALA A 3 0.95 8.86 14.06
C ALA A 3 0.06 7.86 13.29
N PRO A 4 -0.69 8.29 12.26
CA PRO A 4 -1.54 7.40 11.49
C PRO A 4 -0.69 6.34 10.77
N ARG A 5 -1.26 5.16 10.54
CA ARG A 5 -0.63 4.13 9.72
C ARG A 5 -0.65 4.57 8.26
N ILE A 6 0.45 4.39 7.54
CA ILE A 6 0.54 4.70 6.11
C ILE A 6 0.38 3.40 5.33
N VAL A 7 -0.66 3.32 4.50
CA VAL A 7 -0.88 2.19 3.59
C VAL A 7 -0.43 2.61 2.19
N ILE A 8 0.67 2.02 1.74
CA ILE A 8 1.25 2.27 0.43
C ILE A 8 0.56 1.39 -0.60
N VAL A 9 0.01 1.99 -1.66
CA VAL A 9 -0.66 1.28 -2.76
C VAL A 9 0.14 1.49 -4.04
N PRO A 10 0.98 0.51 -4.43
CA PRO A 10 1.77 0.60 -5.65
C PRO A 10 0.90 0.56 -6.90
N GLY A 11 1.47 0.97 -8.03
CA GLY A 11 0.83 0.86 -9.33
C GLY A 11 1.11 -0.49 -10.02
N TRP A 12 0.87 -0.52 -11.33
CA TRP A 12 1.21 -1.66 -12.18
C TRP A 12 2.70 -2.01 -12.08
N ARG A 13 3.01 -3.30 -11.95
CA ARG A 13 4.38 -3.84 -11.76
C ARG A 13 5.10 -3.43 -10.47
N ASP A 14 4.35 -3.00 -9.46
CA ASP A 14 4.88 -2.61 -8.14
C ASP A 14 5.85 -1.40 -8.19
N SER A 15 6.32 -0.99 -7.03
CA SER A 15 7.36 0.00 -6.83
C SER A 15 8.70 -0.68 -6.58
N GLY A 16 9.59 -0.63 -7.57
CA GLY A 16 10.93 -1.20 -7.47
C GLY A 16 11.87 -0.44 -6.50
N PRO A 17 13.12 -0.91 -6.33
CA PRO A 17 14.13 -0.23 -5.54
C PRO A 17 14.35 1.21 -6.03
N GLY A 18 14.46 2.16 -5.10
CA GLY A 18 14.66 3.58 -5.41
C GLY A 18 13.38 4.36 -5.77
N HIS A 19 12.25 3.69 -5.99
CA HIS A 19 10.96 4.38 -6.06
C HIS A 19 10.59 4.93 -4.67
N TRP A 20 9.94 6.10 -4.63
CA TRP A 20 9.65 6.79 -3.37
C TRP A 20 8.78 5.95 -2.42
N GLN A 21 7.87 5.12 -2.95
CA GLN A 21 7.07 4.19 -2.14
C GLN A 21 7.96 3.17 -1.40
N SER A 22 8.98 2.61 -2.06
CA SER A 22 9.95 1.70 -1.43
C SER A 22 10.81 2.42 -0.40
N LEU A 23 11.28 3.63 -0.73
CA LEU A 23 12.05 4.44 0.20
C LEU A 23 11.25 4.85 1.45
N TRP A 24 9.93 5.06 1.31
CA TRP A 24 9.05 5.35 2.44
C TRP A 24 8.83 4.14 3.30
N GLU A 25 8.53 2.99 2.71
CA GLU A 25 8.38 1.71 3.41
C GLU A 25 9.63 1.37 4.24
N GLU A 26 10.83 1.60 3.70
CA GLU A 26 12.09 1.37 4.41
C GLU A 26 12.34 2.34 5.58
N ARG A 27 11.88 3.60 5.45
CA ARG A 27 12.23 4.69 6.39
C ARG A 27 11.16 4.98 7.43
N MET A 28 9.91 4.61 7.18
CA MET A 28 8.77 4.95 8.01
C MET A 28 8.29 3.69 8.74
N PRO A 29 8.47 3.57 10.06
CA PRO A 29 8.13 2.36 10.81
C PRO A 29 6.61 2.09 10.88
N ASN A 30 5.79 3.08 10.54
CA ASN A 30 4.33 3.01 10.48
C ASN A 30 3.80 2.85 9.04
N ALA A 31 4.67 2.65 8.06
CA ALA A 31 4.28 2.38 6.67
C ALA A 31 4.20 0.88 6.39
N ALA A 32 3.21 0.49 5.61
CA ALA A 32 3.04 -0.88 5.15
C ALA A 32 2.51 -0.89 3.72
N ARG A 33 3.04 -1.79 2.88
CA ARG A 33 2.65 -1.91 1.46
C ARG A 33 1.54 -2.94 1.27
N VAL A 34 0.58 -2.60 0.41
CA VAL A 34 -0.39 -3.57 -0.10
C VAL A 34 0.30 -4.50 -1.09
N ALA A 35 0.51 -5.76 -0.69
CA ALA A 35 1.00 -6.80 -1.58
C ALA A 35 -0.14 -7.31 -2.48
N GLN A 36 0.16 -7.51 -3.77
CA GLN A 36 -0.83 -7.93 -4.76
C GLN A 36 -0.48 -9.30 -5.32
N ASP A 37 -1.52 -10.08 -5.63
CA ASP A 37 -1.37 -11.46 -6.10
C ASP A 37 -0.85 -11.54 -7.54
N ASP A 38 -1.22 -10.58 -8.40
CA ASP A 38 -0.74 -10.47 -9.79
C ASP A 38 -0.44 -9.01 -10.15
N TRP A 39 0.86 -8.71 -10.31
CA TRP A 39 1.37 -7.39 -10.69
C TRP A 39 1.32 -7.11 -12.19
N VAL A 40 1.17 -8.15 -13.03
CA VAL A 40 1.18 -8.06 -14.49
C VAL A 40 -0.22 -7.88 -15.04
N THR A 41 -1.19 -8.64 -14.51
CA THR A 41 -2.61 -8.65 -14.92
C THR A 41 -3.52 -8.34 -13.72
N PRO A 42 -3.50 -7.08 -13.23
CA PRO A 42 -4.17 -6.72 -12.00
C PRO A 42 -5.69 -6.84 -12.10
N SER A 43 -6.31 -7.50 -11.13
CA SER A 43 -7.77 -7.51 -10.94
C SER A 43 -8.17 -6.45 -9.93
N ARG A 44 -9.01 -5.48 -10.34
CA ARG A 44 -9.53 -4.44 -9.45
C ARG A 44 -10.15 -5.01 -8.18
N ASN A 45 -10.92 -6.10 -8.30
CA ASN A 45 -11.62 -6.70 -7.17
C ASN A 45 -10.64 -7.32 -6.16
N ALA A 46 -9.60 -7.99 -6.63
CA ALA A 46 -8.55 -8.52 -5.76
C ALA A 46 -7.79 -7.38 -5.09
N TRP A 47 -7.45 -6.34 -5.86
CA TRP A 47 -6.70 -5.18 -5.39
C TRP A 47 -7.39 -4.41 -4.28
N VAL A 48 -8.66 -4.05 -4.51
CA VAL A 48 -9.50 -3.38 -3.52
C VAL A 48 -9.75 -4.30 -2.33
N GLY A 49 -9.98 -5.60 -2.56
CA GLY A 49 -10.20 -6.57 -1.48
C GLY A 49 -9.00 -6.67 -0.52
N THR A 50 -7.77 -6.69 -1.04
CA THR A 50 -6.57 -6.72 -0.18
C THR A 50 -6.34 -5.39 0.52
N LEU A 51 -6.54 -4.24 -0.16
CA LEU A 51 -6.48 -2.93 0.48
C LEU A 51 -7.51 -2.81 1.61
N THR A 52 -8.77 -3.19 1.38
CA THR A 52 -9.84 -3.15 2.38
C THR A 52 -9.48 -4.01 3.58
N ARG A 53 -8.99 -5.24 3.38
CA ARG A 53 -8.54 -6.10 4.48
C ARG A 53 -7.44 -5.43 5.30
N MET A 54 -6.45 -4.81 4.66
CA MET A 54 -5.35 -4.15 5.34
C MET A 54 -5.81 -2.92 6.15
N VAL A 55 -6.67 -2.08 5.56
CA VAL A 55 -7.23 -0.91 6.24
C VAL A 55 -8.05 -1.30 7.47
N LEU A 56 -8.86 -2.36 7.35
CA LEU A 56 -9.75 -2.81 8.43
C LEU A 56 -9.09 -3.73 9.48
N GLN A 57 -7.77 -3.98 9.39
CA GLN A 57 -7.05 -4.80 10.37
C GLN A 57 -6.99 -4.18 11.78
N ASP A 58 -7.05 -2.86 11.88
CA ASP A 58 -7.05 -2.12 13.14
C ASP A 58 -7.94 -0.88 13.04
N ASP A 59 -8.43 -0.41 14.20
CA ASP A 59 -9.29 0.77 14.29
C ASP A 59 -8.50 2.10 14.30
N GLN A 60 -7.26 2.10 13.80
CA GLN A 60 -6.42 3.29 13.78
C GLN A 60 -6.65 4.13 12.52
N PRO A 61 -6.46 5.47 12.58
CA PRO A 61 -6.48 6.30 11.39
C PRO A 61 -5.44 5.84 10.36
N VAL A 62 -5.86 5.77 9.09
CA VAL A 62 -5.02 5.37 7.96
C VAL A 62 -4.86 6.52 6.97
N VAL A 63 -3.64 6.68 6.44
CA VAL A 63 -3.34 7.49 5.27
C VAL A 63 -3.00 6.56 4.11
N ILE A 64 -3.69 6.70 2.98
CA ILE A 64 -3.42 5.92 1.76
C ILE A 64 -2.47 6.70 0.86
N ALA A 65 -1.32 6.11 0.53
CA ALA A 65 -0.31 6.67 -0.37
C ALA A 65 -0.27 5.86 -1.68
N ALA A 66 -1.08 6.28 -2.65
CA ALA A 66 -1.30 5.57 -3.91
C ALA A 66 -0.51 6.15 -5.09
N HIS A 67 -0.19 5.32 -6.08
CA HIS A 67 0.52 5.75 -7.30
C HIS A 67 -0.02 5.07 -8.56
N SER A 68 -0.32 5.89 -9.58
CA SER A 68 -0.71 5.44 -10.92
C SER A 68 -1.97 4.56 -10.92
N LEU A 69 -1.84 3.23 -11.10
CA LEU A 69 -2.97 2.30 -11.08
C LEU A 69 -3.53 2.08 -9.66
N GLY A 70 -2.66 2.20 -8.65
CA GLY A 70 -2.98 1.97 -7.25
C GLY A 70 -3.84 3.06 -6.65
#